data_AF-A0A8J3PCE1-F1
#
_entry.id   AF-A0A8J3PCE1-F1
#
_cell.length_a   1.000
_cell.length_b   1.000
_cell.length_c   1.000
_cell.angle_alpha   90.00
_cell.angle_beta   90.00
_cell.angle_gamma   90.00
#
_symmetry.space_group_name_H-M   'P 1'
#
loop_
_entity.id
_entity.type
_entity.pdbx_description
1 polymer ?
#
loop_
_entity_poly.entity_id
_entity_poly.type
_entity_poly.pdbx_seq_one_letter_code
_entity_poly.pdbx_strand_id
1 'polypeptide(L)'
;MNATALADQAEAAARDARRKLASIGGDRPADIASDPWLAEQIGALLLALATDTARLCRHVKPSPMVLHATAWTPGRVVCERCAPQLRPATYQQDTTCDRCGEHTSAIYSGALAFGSILFTFGLCGGCIHSSPVYRPALI
;
A
#
# COMPACT_ATOMS: atom_id res chain seq x y z
N MET A 1 -10.31 24.86 14.58
CA MET A 1 -9.47 23.66 14.42
C MET A 1 -8.03 24.08 14.68
N ASN A 2 -7.31 23.45 15.61
CA ASN A 2 -5.93 23.83 15.94
C ASN A 2 -4.98 23.15 14.93
N ALA A 3 -4.30 23.95 14.11
CA ALA A 3 -3.43 23.44 13.04
C ALA A 3 -2.27 22.58 13.56
N THR A 4 -1.69 22.95 14.70
CA THR A 4 -0.63 22.18 15.37
C THR A 4 -1.14 20.80 15.79
N ALA A 5 -2.32 20.75 16.43
CA ALA A 5 -2.91 19.49 16.85
C ALA A 5 -3.20 18.54 15.67
N LEU A 6 -3.62 19.08 14.52
CA LEU A 6 -3.85 18.28 13.32
C LEU A 6 -2.53 17.74 12.73
N ALA A 7 -1.49 18.57 12.68
CA ALA A 7 -0.15 18.16 12.22
C ALA A 7 0.42 17.04 13.11
N ASP A 8 0.32 17.17 14.43
CA ASP A 8 0.78 16.16 15.39
C ASP A 8 0.05 14.82 15.19
N GLN A 9 -1.27 14.85 14.98
CA GLN A 9 -2.05 13.64 14.74
C GLN A 9 -1.71 12.99 13.39
N ALA A 10 -1.49 13.78 12.34
CA ALA A 10 -1.06 13.29 11.03
C ALA A 10 0.33 12.63 11.10
N GLU A 11 1.26 13.25 11.81
CA GLU A 11 2.60 12.71 12.03
C GLU A 11 2.55 11.41 12.85
N ALA A 12 1.71 11.37 13.90
CA ALA A 12 1.51 10.18 14.70
C ALA A 12 0.96 9.00 13.86
N ALA A 13 -0.02 9.25 12.99
CA ALA A 13 -0.56 8.24 12.08
C ALA A 13 0.50 7.76 11.07
N ALA A 14 1.35 8.66 10.56
CA ALA A 14 2.45 8.29 9.66
C ALA A 14 3.52 7.44 10.37
N ARG A 15 3.88 7.79 11.62
CA ARG A 15 4.76 6.96 12.44
C ARG A 15 4.15 5.58 12.69
N ASP A 16 2.85 5.51 12.91
CA ASP A 16 2.16 4.23 13.10
C ASP A 16 2.19 3.34 11.86
N ALA A 17 1.92 3.90 10.68
CA ALA A 17 2.07 3.19 9.40
C ALA A 17 3.49 2.65 9.22
N ARG A 18 4.53 3.47 9.48
CA ARG A 18 5.93 3.01 9.38
C ARG A 18 6.27 1.89 10.37
N ARG A 19 5.79 1.96 11.62
CA ARG A 19 5.97 0.87 12.60
C ARG A 19 5.34 -0.43 12.12
N LYS A 20 4.15 -0.36 11.54
CA LYS A 20 3.47 -1.54 10.98
C LYS A 20 4.23 -2.11 9.78
N LEU A 21 4.72 -1.27 8.88
CA LEU A 21 5.57 -1.71 7.77
C LEU A 21 6.81 -2.47 8.29
N ALA A 22 7.48 -1.93 9.30
CA ALA A 22 8.64 -2.58 9.92
C ALA A 22 8.28 -3.95 10.54
N SER A 23 7.10 -4.08 11.16
CA SER A 23 6.65 -5.35 11.74
C SER A 23 6.38 -6.46 10.70
N ILE A 24 6.18 -6.09 9.43
CA ILE A 24 5.94 -7.02 8.32
C ILE A 24 7.28 -7.45 7.67
N GLY A 25 8.42 -6.98 8.20
CA GLY A 25 9.74 -7.23 7.61
C GLY A 25 10.09 -6.29 6.45
N GLY A 26 9.33 -5.21 6.28
CA GLY A 26 9.65 -4.13 5.36
C GLY A 26 10.77 -3.26 5.94
N ASP A 27 12.02 -3.64 5.70
CA ASP A 27 13.14 -3.14 6.50
C ASP A 27 13.61 -1.72 6.13
N ARG A 28 13.07 -1.13 5.05
CA ARG A 28 13.39 0.25 4.66
C ARG A 28 12.20 0.96 4.02
N PRO A 29 12.04 2.28 4.23
CA PRO A 29 11.25 3.10 3.32
C PRO A 29 11.87 2.94 1.93
N ALA A 30 11.20 2.21 1.07
CA ALA A 30 11.55 2.16 -0.33
C ALA A 30 11.43 3.58 -0.89
N ASP A 31 12.46 4.03 -1.61
CA ASP A 31 12.32 5.25 -2.38
C ASP A 31 11.31 4.96 -3.49
N ILE A 32 10.06 5.39 -3.27
CA ILE A 32 8.96 5.24 -4.22
C ILE A 32 9.38 5.77 -5.60
N ALA A 33 10.20 6.84 -5.64
CA ALA A 33 10.67 7.42 -6.89
C ALA A 33 11.61 6.51 -7.68
N SER A 34 12.22 5.51 -7.02
CA SER A 34 13.10 4.56 -7.70
C SER A 34 12.35 3.56 -8.58
N ASP A 35 11.06 3.28 -8.31
CA ASP A 35 10.23 2.38 -9.12
C ASP A 35 9.09 3.16 -9.79
N PRO A 36 9.20 3.44 -11.11
CA PRO A 36 8.18 4.22 -11.84
C PRO A 36 6.78 3.62 -11.79
N TRP A 37 6.67 2.29 -11.76
CA TRP A 37 5.37 1.63 -11.68
C TRP A 37 4.72 1.87 -10.31
N LEU A 38 5.47 1.74 -9.22
CA LEU A 38 4.96 2.08 -7.89
C LEU A 38 4.60 3.57 -7.76
N ALA A 39 5.42 4.46 -8.32
CA ALA A 39 5.14 5.89 -8.36
C ALA A 39 3.82 6.19 -9.09
N GLU A 40 3.57 5.53 -10.22
CA GLU A 40 2.31 5.65 -10.96
C GLU A 40 1.11 5.15 -10.16
N GLN A 41 1.21 3.97 -9.52
CA GLN A 41 0.14 3.42 -8.69
C GLN A 41 -0.24 4.35 -7.52
N ILE A 42 0.78 4.91 -6.85
CA ILE A 42 0.58 5.83 -5.74
C ILE A 42 0.02 7.15 -6.24
N GLY A 43 0.52 7.67 -7.36
CA GLY A 43 -0.01 8.86 -8.01
C GLY A 43 -1.50 8.72 -8.36
N ALA A 44 -1.89 7.59 -8.95
CA ALA A 44 -3.29 7.28 -9.26
C ALA A 44 -4.17 7.22 -8.00
N LEU A 45 -3.67 6.61 -6.91
CA LEU A 45 -4.38 6.55 -5.64
C LEU A 45 -4.53 7.94 -4.99
N LEU A 46 -3.48 8.75 -4.97
CA LEU A 46 -3.52 10.12 -4.45
C LEU A 46 -4.48 10.99 -5.25
N LEU A 47 -4.48 10.86 -6.58
CA LEU A 47 -5.44 11.53 -7.44
C LEU A 47 -6.88 11.09 -7.14
N ALA A 48 -7.11 9.78 -6.94
CA ALA A 48 -8.43 9.26 -6.60
C ALA A 48 -8.94 9.78 -5.25
N LEU A 49 -8.05 9.93 -4.25
CA LEU A 49 -8.37 10.55 -2.97
C LEU A 49 -8.67 12.05 -3.11
N ALA A 50 -7.86 12.78 -3.89
CA ALA A 50 -8.03 14.21 -4.10
C ALA A 50 -9.29 14.57 -4.90
N THR A 51 -9.79 13.65 -5.72
CA THR A 51 -10.97 13.83 -6.58
C THR A 51 -12.22 13.14 -6.04
N ASP A 52 -12.17 12.58 -4.83
CA ASP A 52 -13.26 11.82 -4.20
C ASP A 52 -13.78 10.64 -5.05
N THR A 53 -12.91 10.05 -5.87
CA THR A 53 -13.21 8.85 -6.68
C THR A 53 -12.72 7.56 -6.02
N ALA A 54 -11.96 7.65 -4.93
CA ALA A 54 -11.57 6.50 -4.12
C ALA A 54 -12.76 5.90 -3.35
N ARG A 55 -12.87 4.57 -3.36
CA ARG A 55 -13.86 3.81 -2.58
C ARG A 55 -13.34 3.59 -1.16
N LEU A 56 -13.79 4.44 -0.24
CA LEU A 56 -13.44 4.35 1.18
C LEU A 56 -14.37 3.36 1.90
N CYS A 57 -13.84 2.57 2.85
CA CYS A 57 -14.73 1.84 3.76
C CYS A 57 -15.50 2.81 4.68
N ARG A 58 -16.71 2.44 5.11
CA ARG A 58 -17.59 3.29 5.94
C ARG A 58 -17.00 3.75 7.29
N HIS A 59 -15.92 3.10 7.73
CA HIS A 59 -15.23 3.40 8.99
C HIS A 59 -14.18 4.50 8.84
N VAL A 60 -13.81 4.88 7.61
CA VAL A 60 -12.95 6.05 7.39
C VAL A 60 -13.74 7.30 7.79
N LYS A 61 -13.15 8.07 8.69
CA LYS A 61 -13.70 9.32 9.21
C LYS A 61 -12.66 10.43 9.07
N PRO A 62 -13.05 11.72 9.17
CA PRO A 62 -12.13 12.86 9.20
C PRO A 62 -11.29 12.89 10.49
N SER A 63 -10.45 11.88 10.69
CA SER A 63 -9.54 11.71 11.82
C SER A 63 -8.29 10.97 11.34
N PRO A 64 -7.08 11.38 11.72
CA PRO A 64 -5.86 10.70 11.33
C PRO A 64 -5.88 9.24 11.76
N MET A 65 -5.71 8.34 10.79
CA MET A 65 -5.67 6.90 10.99
C MET A 65 -4.81 6.25 9.92
N VAL A 66 -4.32 5.04 10.21
CA VAL A 66 -3.65 4.22 9.20
C VAL A 66 -4.70 3.69 8.23
N LEU A 67 -4.45 3.93 6.95
CA LEU A 67 -5.26 3.45 5.84
C LEU A 67 -4.48 2.37 5.08
N HIS A 68 -5.20 1.44 4.49
CA HIS A 68 -4.65 0.35 3.69
C HIS A 68 -5.18 0.45 2.27
N ALA A 69 -4.28 0.28 1.32
CA ALA A 69 -4.55 0.18 -0.10
C ALA A 69 -3.70 -0.92 -0.72
N THR A 70 -4.08 -1.35 -1.92
CA THR A 70 -3.37 -2.43 -2.61
C THR A 70 -3.41 -2.25 -4.12
N ALA A 71 -2.35 -2.66 -4.80
CA ALA A 71 -2.25 -2.57 -6.26
C ALA A 71 -3.29 -3.45 -6.96
N TRP A 72 -3.61 -4.64 -6.43
CA TRP A 72 -4.57 -5.56 -7.07
C TRP A 72 -6.03 -5.06 -7.05
N THR A 73 -6.36 -4.09 -6.17
CA THR A 73 -7.69 -3.46 -6.11
C THR A 73 -7.59 -1.93 -6.16
N PRO A 74 -7.29 -1.35 -7.33
CA PRO A 74 -7.07 0.09 -7.46
C PRO A 74 -8.26 0.92 -6.96
N GLY A 75 -7.94 2.06 -6.35
CA GLY A 75 -8.92 3.02 -5.83
C GLY A 75 -9.70 2.56 -4.60
N ARG A 76 -9.46 1.37 -4.04
CA ARG A 76 -10.09 0.94 -2.78
C ARG A 76 -9.17 1.24 -1.60
N VAL A 77 -9.70 1.94 -0.60
CA VAL A 77 -8.96 2.31 0.61
C VAL A 77 -9.77 1.93 1.84
N VAL A 78 -9.15 1.23 2.77
CA VAL A 78 -9.83 0.71 3.96
C VAL A 78 -9.08 1.09 5.24
N CYS A 79 -9.79 1.17 6.36
CA CYS A 79 -9.14 1.27 7.67
C CYS A 79 -8.53 -0.10 8.05
N GLU A 80 -7.69 -0.10 9.08
CA GLU A 80 -7.08 -1.32 9.63
C GLU A 80 -8.07 -2.46 9.90
N ARG A 81 -9.23 -2.16 10.51
CA ARG A 81 -10.25 -3.19 10.78
C ARG A 81 -10.79 -3.85 9.51
N CYS A 82 -10.79 -3.12 8.40
CA CYS A 82 -11.26 -3.60 7.11
C CYS A 82 -10.14 -4.11 6.20
N ALA A 83 -8.86 -4.05 6.62
CA ALA A 83 -7.73 -4.55 5.85
C ALA A 83 -7.88 -6.01 5.40
N PRO A 84 -8.46 -6.96 6.18
CA PRO A 84 -8.71 -8.32 5.70
C PRO A 84 -9.61 -8.39 4.45
N GLN A 85 -10.41 -7.36 4.16
CA GLN A 85 -11.25 -7.29 2.96
C GLN A 85 -10.46 -6.95 1.68
N LEU A 86 -9.19 -6.58 1.80
CA LEU A 86 -8.25 -6.41 0.70
C LEU A 86 -7.48 -7.71 0.39
N ARG A 87 -7.83 -8.84 1.01
CA ARG A 87 -7.25 -10.13 0.64
C ARG A 87 -7.84 -10.60 -0.70
N PRO A 88 -7.04 -11.18 -1.58
CA PRO A 88 -7.54 -11.92 -2.74
C PRO A 88 -8.64 -12.90 -2.34
N ALA A 89 -9.73 -12.94 -3.09
CA ALA A 89 -10.87 -13.82 -2.82
C ALA A 89 -10.74 -15.17 -3.53
N THR A 90 -9.92 -15.24 -4.57
CA THR A 90 -9.69 -16.46 -5.35
C THR A 90 -8.20 -16.78 -5.43
N TYR A 91 -7.88 -18.06 -5.62
CA TYR A 91 -6.51 -18.50 -5.88
C TYR A 91 -5.91 -17.74 -7.06
N GLN A 92 -6.67 -17.60 -8.15
CA GLN A 92 -6.22 -16.87 -9.34
C GLN A 92 -5.76 -15.44 -9.00
N GLN A 93 -6.54 -14.71 -8.20
CA GLN A 93 -6.18 -13.35 -7.75
C GLN A 93 -4.92 -13.36 -6.89
N ASP A 94 -4.76 -14.35 -6.01
CA ASP A 94 -3.59 -14.49 -5.12
C ASP A 94 -2.30 -14.81 -5.88
N THR A 95 -2.44 -15.37 -7.09
CA THR A 95 -1.35 -15.78 -7.97
C THR A 95 -1.14 -14.88 -9.19
N THR A 96 -1.86 -13.75 -9.27
CA THR A 96 -1.70 -12.78 -10.36
C THR A 96 -0.75 -11.67 -9.96
N CYS A 97 0.24 -11.39 -10.82
CA CYS A 97 1.15 -10.27 -10.63
C CYS A 97 0.42 -8.93 -10.80
N ASP A 98 0.55 -8.03 -9.83
CA ASP A 98 -0.08 -6.70 -9.86
C ASP A 98 0.48 -5.79 -10.95
N ARG A 99 1.70 -6.07 -11.43
CA ARG A 99 2.38 -5.26 -12.44
C ARG A 99 2.11 -5.72 -13.86
N CYS A 100 2.31 -6.99 -14.17
CA CYS A 100 2.15 -7.52 -15.53
C CYS A 100 0.83 -8.27 -15.76
N GLY A 101 0.07 -8.58 -14.70
CA GLY A 101 -1.16 -9.37 -14.79
C GLY A 101 -0.95 -10.86 -15.05
N GLU A 102 0.30 -11.32 -15.21
CA GLU A 102 0.59 -12.74 -15.43
C GLU A 102 0.28 -13.58 -14.19
N HIS A 103 -0.30 -14.75 -14.42
CA HIS A 103 -0.55 -15.75 -13.39
C HIS A 103 0.69 -16.63 -13.18
N THR A 104 1.13 -16.77 -11.94
CA THR A 104 2.34 -17.52 -11.57
C THR A 104 2.16 -18.25 -10.25
N SER A 105 2.87 -19.37 -10.07
CA SER A 105 2.85 -20.13 -8.82
C SER A 105 3.56 -19.42 -7.66
N ALA A 106 4.32 -18.35 -7.93
CA ALA A 106 5.08 -17.60 -6.94
C ALA A 106 4.87 -16.09 -7.10
N ILE A 107 4.18 -15.50 -6.12
CA ILE A 107 4.03 -14.06 -5.94
C ILE A 107 4.87 -13.62 -4.76
N TYR A 108 5.66 -12.57 -4.98
CA TYR A 108 6.47 -11.95 -3.96
C TYR A 108 5.75 -10.68 -3.48
N SER A 109 5.26 -10.72 -2.25
CA SER A 109 4.57 -9.59 -1.66
C SER A 109 5.56 -8.50 -1.23
N GLY A 110 5.15 -7.26 -1.41
CA GLY A 110 5.83 -6.07 -0.92
C GLY A 110 4.83 -5.10 -0.30
N ALA A 111 5.36 -4.21 0.53
CA ALA A 111 4.60 -3.14 1.14
C ALA A 111 5.44 -1.88 1.25
N LEU A 112 4.77 -0.73 1.23
CA LEU A 112 5.38 0.57 1.46
C LEU A 112 4.43 1.48 2.25
N ALA A 113 5.00 2.50 2.88
CA ALA A 113 4.25 3.51 3.63
C ALA A 113 4.51 4.90 3.05
N PHE A 114 3.44 5.65 2.77
CA PHE A 114 3.49 7.08 2.46
C PHE A 114 2.39 7.82 3.22
N GLY A 115 2.78 8.87 3.95
CA GLY A 115 1.88 9.47 4.94
C GLY A 115 1.35 8.41 5.91
N SER A 116 0.03 8.34 6.08
CA SER A 116 -0.64 7.32 6.90
C SER A 116 -1.18 6.13 6.08
N ILE A 117 -0.78 5.98 4.83
CA ILE A 117 -1.24 4.89 3.95
C ILE A 117 -0.19 3.80 3.90
N LEU A 118 -0.62 2.56 4.15
CA LEU A 118 0.08 1.32 3.84
C LEU A 118 -0.40 0.80 2.49
N PHE A 119 0.50 0.72 1.52
CA PHE A 119 0.22 0.22 0.19
C PHE A 119 0.92 -1.12 -0.02
N THR A 120 0.16 -2.13 -0.42
CA THR A 120 0.64 -3.51 -0.59
C THR A 120 0.54 -3.94 -2.05
N PHE A 121 1.44 -4.79 -2.49
CA PHE A 121 1.49 -5.30 -3.86
C PHE A 121 2.10 -6.70 -3.90
N GLY A 122 1.84 -7.45 -4.97
CA GLY A 122 2.42 -8.75 -5.26
C GLY A 122 3.02 -8.78 -6.66
N LEU A 123 4.31 -9.12 -6.78
CA LEU A 123 5.01 -9.20 -8.07
C LEU A 123 5.41 -10.63 -8.41
N CYS A 124 5.41 -10.98 -9.70
CA CYS A 124 6.04 -12.22 -10.17
C CYS A 124 7.57 -12.11 -10.15
N GLY A 125 8.24 -13.25 -10.28
CA GLY A 125 9.70 -13.30 -10.41
C GLY A 125 10.27 -12.46 -11.56
N GLY A 126 9.55 -12.23 -12.66
CA GLY A 126 10.03 -11.33 -13.72
C GLY A 126 9.99 -9.85 -13.31
N CYS A 127 8.87 -9.42 -12.71
CA CYS A 127 8.64 -8.03 -12.32
C CYS A 127 9.46 -7.58 -11.12
N ILE A 128 9.90 -8.53 -10.29
CA ILE A 128 10.64 -8.23 -9.08
C ILE A 128 12.09 -7.84 -9.33
N HIS A 129 12.74 -8.50 -10.30
CA HIS A 129 14.13 -8.20 -10.67
C HIS A 129 14.25 -6.85 -11.37
N SER A 130 13.15 -6.32 -11.90
CA SER A 130 13.06 -4.98 -12.46
C SER A 130 12.51 -3.93 -11.48
N SER A 131 12.24 -4.32 -10.22
CA SER A 131 11.83 -3.40 -9.16
C SER A 131 13.02 -3.09 -8.24
N PRO A 132 13.53 -1.85 -8.23
CA PRO A 132 14.62 -1.48 -7.31
C PRO A 132 14.15 -1.37 -5.84
N VAL A 133 12.84 -1.39 -5.63
CA VAL A 133 12.18 -1.33 -4.33
C VAL A 133 12.14 -2.70 -3.65
N TYR A 134 12.11 -3.79 -4.41
CA TYR A 134 12.11 -5.11 -3.83
C TYR A 134 13.53 -5.54 -3.42
N ARG A 135 13.69 -5.86 -2.14
CA ARG A 135 14.80 -6.68 -1.65
C ARG A 135 14.20 -7.87 -0.91
N PRO A 136 14.51 -9.11 -1.29
CA PRO A 136 14.03 -10.26 -0.54
C PRO A 136 14.52 -10.11 0.90
N ALA A 137 13.62 -10.30 1.86
CA ALA A 137 14.03 -10.55 3.22
C ALA A 137 14.91 -11.82 3.18
N LEU A 138 16.20 -11.68 3.49
CA LEU A 138 17.06 -12.82 3.70
C LEU A 138 16.52 -13.52 4.95
N ILE A 139 15.78 -14.62 4.75
CA ILE A 139 15.36 -15.54 5.83
C ILE A 139 16.54 -16.47 6.13
#